data_AF-A0A2P6QF92-F1
#
_entry.id   AF-A0A2P6QF92-F1
#
_cell.length_a   1.000
_cell.length_b   1.000
_cell.length_c   1.000
_cell.angle_alpha   90.00
_cell.angle_beta   90.00
_cell.angle_gamma   90.00
#
_symmetry.space_group_name_H-M   'P 1'
#
loop_
_entity.id
_entity.type
_entity.pdbx_description
1 polymer ?
#
loop_
_entity_poly.entity_id
_entity_poly.type
_entity_poly.pdbx_seq_one_letter_code
_entity_poly.pdbx_strand_id
1 'polypeptide(L)'
;MWGDVARRFDLEGIQKHPPPVLVVFTSLRLTEFQERITPSTTNDTCVIIDPDIPQKQEYKKEFSKPGDKLKVIPNLSRQAIEEEAQKQTRKAVS
;
A
#
# COMPACT_ATOMS: atom_id res chain seq x y z
N MET A 1 -8.74 -5.73 6.89
CA MET A 1 -8.09 -6.70 7.79
C MET A 1 -9.17 -7.54 8.42
N TRP A 2 -8.91 -8.80 8.71
CA TRP A 2 -9.91 -9.70 9.29
C TRP A 2 -9.31 -10.53 10.44
N GLY A 3 -10.19 -11.15 11.23
CA GLY A 3 -9.79 -12.05 12.32
C GLY A 3 -8.90 -11.36 13.36
N ASP A 4 -7.90 -12.10 13.84
CA ASP A 4 -7.03 -11.64 14.92
C ASP A 4 -6.13 -10.46 14.54
N VAL A 5 -5.74 -10.34 13.26
CA VAL A 5 -4.97 -9.19 12.77
C VAL A 5 -5.76 -7.90 12.93
N ALA A 6 -7.06 -7.92 12.65
CA ALA A 6 -7.93 -6.75 12.85
C ALA A 6 -8.11 -6.41 14.33
N ARG A 7 -8.24 -7.42 15.20
CA ARG A 7 -8.43 -7.22 16.64
C ARG A 7 -7.18 -6.67 17.34
N ARG A 8 -6.00 -7.08 16.87
CA ARG A 8 -4.70 -6.66 17.44
C ARG A 8 -4.19 -5.35 16.86
N PHE A 9 -4.88 -4.77 15.87
CA PHE A 9 -4.46 -3.51 15.27
C PHE A 9 -4.67 -2.37 16.27
N ASP A 10 -3.56 -1.86 16.82
CA ASP A 10 -3.56 -0.85 17.88
C ASP A 10 -3.77 0.56 17.33
N LEU A 11 -5.03 0.89 17.05
CA LEU A 11 -5.40 2.22 16.56
C LEU A 11 -5.15 3.31 17.60
N GLU A 12 -5.36 3.02 18.89
CA GLU A 12 -5.12 3.97 19.98
C GLU A 12 -3.63 4.28 20.14
N GLY A 13 -2.77 3.27 20.01
CA GLY A 13 -1.33 3.43 19.97
C GLY A 13 -0.90 4.34 18.81
N ILE A 14 -1.42 4.10 17.61
CA ILE A 14 -1.14 4.93 16.42
C ILE A 14 -1.51 6.39 16.66
N GLN A 15 -2.66 6.67 17.27
CA GLN A 15 -3.12 8.05 17.52
C GLN A 15 -2.24 8.82 18.52
N LYS A 16 -1.43 8.13 19.34
CA LYS A 16 -0.48 8.77 20.26
C LYS A 16 0.79 9.25 19.55
N HIS A 17 1.07 8.79 18.34
CA HIS A 17 2.23 9.23 17.58
C HIS A 17 1.96 10.57 16.86
N PRO A 18 2.95 11.47 16.78
CA PRO A 18 2.81 12.69 16.01
C PRO A 18 2.71 12.34 14.51
N PRO A 19 1.74 12.92 13.78
CA PRO A 19 1.64 12.69 12.34
C PRO A 19 2.81 13.32 11.57
N PRO A 20 3.18 12.75 10.40
CA PRO A 20 2.63 11.55 9.79
C PRO A 20 3.22 10.25 10.37
N VAL A 21 2.37 9.22 10.55
CA VAL A 21 2.74 7.91 11.08
C VAL A 21 2.88 6.90 9.94
N LEU A 22 4.05 6.29 9.79
CA LEU A 22 4.27 5.23 8.82
C LEU A 22 3.85 3.88 9.39
N VAL A 23 2.97 3.16 8.70
CA VAL A 23 2.60 1.78 9.07
C VAL A 23 2.95 0.85 7.91
N VAL A 24 3.74 -0.18 8.20
CA VAL A 24 4.18 -1.17 7.22
C VAL A 24 3.44 -2.48 7.45
N PHE A 25 2.96 -3.06 6.36
CA PHE A 25 2.29 -4.35 6.34
C PHE A 25 3.12 -5.36 5.53
N THR A 26 3.34 -6.54 6.09
CA THR A 26 4.07 -7.63 5.40
C THR A 26 3.23 -8.90 5.34
N SER A 27 3.67 -9.86 4.51
CA SER A 27 3.04 -11.18 4.36
C SER A 27 1.57 -11.13 3.91
N LEU A 28 1.19 -10.06 3.21
CA LEU A 28 -0.14 -9.90 2.62
C LEU A 28 -0.28 -10.81 1.39
N ARG A 29 -1.48 -11.37 1.20
CA ARG A 29 -1.83 -12.07 -0.03
C ARG A 29 -2.48 -11.09 -1.00
N LEU A 30 -1.90 -10.92 -2.19
CA LEU A 30 -2.51 -10.17 -3.27
C LEU A 30 -3.65 -10.98 -3.88
N THR A 31 -4.83 -10.39 -3.97
CA THR A 31 -6.04 -11.00 -4.55
C THR A 31 -6.68 -10.06 -5.54
N GLU A 32 -7.36 -10.58 -6.55
CA GLU A 32 -8.18 -9.76 -7.44
C GLU A 32 -9.62 -9.72 -6.94
N PHE A 33 -10.15 -8.52 -6.73
CA PHE A 33 -11.55 -8.31 -6.37
C PHE A 33 -12.10 -7.16 -7.21
N GLN A 34 -13.19 -7.39 -7.94
CA GLN A 34 -13.78 -6.41 -8.86
C GLN A 34 -12.74 -5.80 -9.82
N GLU A 35 -11.94 -6.66 -10.47
CA GLU A 35 -10.88 -6.25 -11.41
C GLU A 35 -9.81 -5.33 -10.81
N ARG A 36 -9.63 -5.40 -9.48
CA ARG A 36 -8.61 -4.62 -8.75
C ARG A 36 -7.78 -5.55 -7.89
N ILE A 37 -6.46 -5.48 -8.11
CA ILE A 37 -5.49 -6.11 -7.21
C ILE A 37 -5.59 -5.42 -5.86
N THR A 38 -5.99 -6.20 -4.86
CA THR A 38 -6.26 -5.77 -3.49
C THR A 38 -5.45 -6.63 -2.51
N PRO A 39 -4.70 -6.03 -1.58
CA PRO A 39 -4.03 -6.77 -0.52
C PRO A 39 -5.04 -7.33 0.48
N SER A 40 -4.89 -8.61 0.84
CA SER A 40 -5.67 -9.30 1.87
C SER A 40 -4.76 -9.80 2.98
N THR A 41 -5.22 -9.71 4.23
CA THR A 41 -4.48 -10.21 5.39
C THR A 41 -4.51 -11.74 5.44
N THR A 42 -3.38 -12.32 5.84
CA THR A 42 -3.15 -13.75 6.09
C THR A 42 -2.95 -13.98 7.59
N ASN A 43 -2.81 -15.25 8.01
CA ASN A 43 -2.45 -15.59 9.39
C ASN A 43 -1.03 -15.10 9.76
N ASP A 44 -0.16 -14.94 8.77
CA ASP A 44 1.23 -14.51 8.95
C ASP A 44 1.43 -13.00 8.73
N THR A 45 0.34 -12.24 8.57
CA THR A 45 0.42 -10.79 8.39
C THR A 45 1.01 -10.11 9.61
N CYS A 46 2.08 -9.35 9.39
CA CYS A 46 2.70 -8.50 10.40
C CYS A 46 2.40 -7.03 10.10
N VAL A 47 2.10 -6.29 11.17
CA VAL A 47 1.90 -4.84 11.13
C VAL A 47 2.98 -4.20 11.99
N ILE A 48 3.77 -3.29 11.40
CA ILE A 48 4.86 -2.62 12.08
C ILE A 48 4.58 -1.11 12.05
N ILE A 49 4.46 -0.52 13.23
CA ILE A 49 4.14 0.90 13.41
C ILE A 49 5.45 1.68 13.59
N ASP A 50 5.58 2.76 12.84
CA ASP A 50 6.72 3.69 12.82
C ASP A 50 8.12 3.03 12.71
N PRO A 51 8.32 2.03 11.84
CA PRO A 51 9.58 1.28 11.76
C PRO A 51 10.77 2.18 11.43
N ASP A 52 11.95 1.82 11.95
CA ASP A 52 13.20 2.51 11.62
C ASP A 52 13.78 1.98 10.30
N ILE A 53 13.24 2.47 9.18
CA ILE A 53 13.67 2.11 7.82
C ILE A 53 14.02 3.37 7.01
N PRO A 54 14.90 3.27 5.99
CA PRO A 54 15.33 4.44 5.20
C PRO A 54 14.19 5.26 4.59
N GLN A 55 13.11 4.60 4.17
CA GLN A 55 11.94 5.20 3.52
C GLN A 55 11.12 6.09 4.46
N LYS A 56 11.31 5.97 5.78
CA LYS A 56 10.57 6.77 6.78
C LYS A 56 10.77 8.27 6.60
N GLN A 57 12.00 8.70 6.33
CA GLN A 57 12.30 10.13 6.17
C GLN A 57 11.66 10.71 4.91
N GLU A 58 11.66 9.95 3.81
CA GLU A 58 11.01 10.35 2.56
C GLU A 58 9.49 10.42 2.75
N TYR A 59 8.88 9.40 3.35
CA TYR A 59 7.47 9.39 3.70
C TYR A 59 7.08 10.59 4.57
N LYS A 60 7.86 10.88 5.63
CA LYS A 60 7.59 12.02 6.49
C LYS A 60 7.63 13.33 5.72
N LYS A 61 8.66 13.57 4.90
CA LYS A 61 8.77 14.79 4.09
C LYS A 61 7.59 14.95 3.13
N GLU A 62 7.15 13.85 2.51
CA GLU A 62 6.05 13.85 1.55
C GLU A 62 4.70 14.16 2.21
N PHE A 63 4.43 13.58 3.40
CA PHE A 63 3.13 13.66 4.09
C PHE A 63 3.10 14.63 5.29
N SER A 64 4.05 15.57 5.34
CA SER A 64 4.15 16.55 6.44
C SER A 64 3.14 17.70 6.35
N LYS A 65 2.41 17.86 5.24
CA LYS A 65 1.59 19.05 5.00
C LYS A 65 0.11 18.82 5.36
N PRO A 66 -0.54 19.79 6.02
CA PRO A 66 -1.98 19.72 6.25
C PRO A 66 -2.74 19.68 4.91
N GLY A 67 -3.54 18.64 4.69
CA GLY A 67 -4.30 18.45 3.45
C GLY A 67 -3.65 17.54 2.42
N ASP A 68 -2.56 16.84 2.77
CA ASP A 68 -2.01 15.79 1.92
C ASP A 68 -3.09 14.74 1.62
N LYS A 69 -3.45 14.67 0.34
CA LYS A 69 -4.50 13.79 -0.17
C LYS A 69 -4.04 12.34 -0.09
N LEU A 70 -5.00 11.42 0.05
CA LEU A 70 -4.80 9.99 -0.15
C LEU A 70 -4.01 9.78 -1.46
N LYS A 71 -2.72 9.46 -1.34
CA LYS A 71 -1.89 9.11 -2.49
C LYS A 71 -1.87 7.59 -2.58
N VAL A 72 -2.74 7.05 -3.43
CA VAL A 72 -2.67 5.64 -3.81
C VAL A 72 -1.52 5.52 -4.79
N ILE A 73 -0.43 4.88 -4.39
CA ILE A 73 0.64 4.52 -5.32
C ILE A 73 0.02 3.55 -6.34
N PRO A 74 0.03 3.87 -7.65
CA PRO A 74 -0.52 2.99 -8.65
C PRO A 74 0.20 1.64 -8.62
N ASN A 75 -0.55 0.55 -8.75
CA ASN A 75 0.02 -0.79 -8.86
C ASN A 75 0.92 -0.83 -10.11
N LEU A 76 2.25 -0.85 -9.90
CA LEU A 76 3.26 -0.88 -10.98
C LEU A 76 3.02 -2.07 -11.93
N SER A 77 2.52 -3.19 -11.42
CA SER A 77 2.15 -4.37 -12.21
C SER A 77 1.07 -4.07 -13.24
N ARG A 78 0.12 -3.17 -12.95
CA ARG A 78 -0.96 -2.81 -13.87
C ARG A 78 -0.45 -1.91 -15.00
N GLN A 79 0.45 -0.98 -14.68
CA GLN A 79 1.11 -0.14 -15.69
C GLN A 79 1.93 -0.97 -16.67
N ALA A 80 2.67 -1.97 -16.16
CA ALA A 80 3.44 -2.88 -17.02
C ALA A 80 2.53 -3.67 -17.97
N ILE A 81 1.41 -4.20 -17.48
CA ILE A 81 0.44 -4.96 -18.29
C ILE A 81 -0.25 -4.07 -19.33
N GLU A 82 -0.65 -2.84 -18.97
CA GLU A 82 -1.30 -1.89 -19.88
C GLU A 82 -0.32 -1.36 -20.94
N GLU A 83 0.93 -1.11 -20.59
CA GLU A 83 1.97 -0.69 -21.53
C GLU A 83 2.31 -1.81 -22.53
N GLU A 84 2.33 -3.06 -22.08
CA GLU A 84 2.56 -4.23 -22.92
C GLU A 84 1.38 -4.48 -23.87
N ALA A 85 0.15 -4.36 -23.38
CA ALA A 85 -1.07 -4.44 -24.19
C ALA A 85 -1.10 -3.34 -25.28
N GLN A 86 -0.79 -2.09 -24.93
CA GLN A 86 -0.75 -0.98 -25.89
C GLN A 86 0.36 -1.17 -26.95
N LYS A 87 1.51 -1.73 -26.58
CA LYS A 87 2.58 -2.07 -27.55
C LYS A 87 2.15 -3.17 -28.51
N GLN A 88 1.39 -4.17 -28.05
CA GLN A 88 0.85 -5.22 -28.93
C GLN A 88 -0.22 -4.67 -29.88
N THR A 89 -1.12 -3.80 -29.42
CA THR A 89 -2.14 -3.20 -30.28
C THR A 89 -1.52 -2.33 -31.38
N ARG A 90 -0.47 -1.55 -31.06
CA ARG A 90 0.22 -0.72 -32.06
C ARG A 90 0.98 -1.54 -33.12
N LYS A 91 1.43 -2.76 -32.78
CA LYS A 91 2.08 -3.67 -33.72
C LYS A 91 1.09 -4.43 -34.61
N ALA A 92 -0.14 -4.65 -34.15
CA ALA A 92 -1.15 -5.39 -34.91
C ALA A 92 -1.91 -4.53 -35.94
N VAL A 93 -1.77 -3.20 -35.87
CA VAL A 93 -2.44 -2.23 -36.76
C VAL A 93 -1.47 -1.66 -37.81
N SER A 94 -0.20 -2.10 -37.81
CA SER A 94 0.82 -1.71 -38.78
C SER A 94 1.24 -2.88 -39.65
#